data_AF-A0A7J2LG85-F1
#
_entry.id   AF-A0A7J2LG85-F1
#
_cell.length_a   1.000
_cell.length_b   1.000
_cell.length_c   1.000
_cell.angle_alpha   90.00
_cell.angle_beta   90.00
_cell.angle_gamma   90.00
#
_symmetry.space_group_name_H-M   'P 1'
#
loop_
_entity.id
_entity.type
_entity.pdbx_description
1 polymer ?
#
loop_
_entity_poly.entity_id
_entity_poly.type
_entity_poly.pdbx_seq_one_letter_code
_entity_poly.pdbx_strand_id
1 'polypeptide(L)'
;MSFSSFSRQELRRVLESLRICVRGVEMPVVLLGTSPFIGAGQFGDRSFQYYRHFYENPANIRDLIVYSAELGVWGIQLLSAEPLVEAFREAVDV
;
A
#
# COMPACT_ATOMS: atom_id res chain seq x y z
N MET A 1 18.18 8.42 -16.93
CA MET A 1 18.35 8.78 -15.50
C MET A 1 18.44 7.49 -14.73
N SER A 2 19.63 7.14 -14.21
CA SER A 2 19.78 6.01 -13.30
C SER A 2 19.28 6.51 -11.94
N PHE A 3 18.09 6.08 -11.54
CA PHE A 3 17.72 6.16 -10.13
C PHE A 3 18.70 5.25 -9.40
N SER A 4 19.64 5.84 -8.68
CA SER A 4 20.45 5.12 -7.70
C SER A 4 19.51 4.27 -6.85
N SER A 5 19.74 2.96 -6.81
CA SER A 5 18.94 2.02 -6.04
C SER A 5 19.10 2.37 -4.56
N PHE A 6 18.14 3.09 -3.99
CA PHE A 6 18.08 3.34 -2.55
C PHE A 6 18.07 2.00 -1.82
N SER A 7 18.89 1.87 -0.78
CA SER A 7 18.74 0.78 0.18
C SER A 7 17.40 0.93 0.91
N ARG A 8 16.86 -0.18 1.47
CA ARG A 8 15.59 -0.14 2.22
C ARG A 8 15.62 0.87 3.36
N GLN A 9 16.77 1.01 4.03
CA GLN A 9 16.94 1.96 5.13
C GLN A 9 16.96 3.41 4.67
N GLU A 10 17.52 3.69 3.49
CA GLU A 10 17.48 5.05 2.92
C GLU A 10 16.08 5.39 2.45
N LEU A 11 15.39 4.45 1.78
CA LEU A 11 14.01 4.64 1.35
C LEU A 11 13.10 4.91 2.56
N ARG A 12 13.24 4.11 3.63
CA ARG A 12 12.49 4.32 4.87
C ARG A 12 12.74 5.70 5.47
N ARG A 13 14.00 6.13 5.57
CA ARG A 13 14.35 7.46 6.08
C ARG A 13 13.72 8.58 5.24
N VAL A 14 13.75 8.45 3.91
CA VAL A 14 13.10 9.42 3.02
C VAL A 14 11.60 9.45 3.27
N LEU A 15 10.93 8.29 3.27
CA LEU A 15 9.47 8.21 3.46
C LEU A 15 9.03 8.73 4.84
N GLU A 16 9.77 8.43 5.90
CA GLU A 16 9.48 8.93 7.26
C GLU A 16 9.66 10.45 7.38
N SER A 17 10.58 11.03 6.58
CA SER A 17 10.79 12.49 6.53
C SER A 17 9.68 13.25 5.79
N LEU A 18 8.90 12.55 4.95
CA LEU A 18 7.81 13.15 4.17
C LEU A 18 6.54 13.21 5.03
N ARG A 19 6.30 14.36 5.66
CA ARG A 19 5.11 14.62 6.47
C ARG A 19 4.53 15.98 6.16
N ILE A 20 3.21 16.08 6.16
CA ILE A 20 2.49 17.36 6.10
C ILE A 20 1.65 17.48 7.36
N CYS A 21 1.72 18.62 8.05
CA CYS A 21 0.89 18.89 9.22
C CYS A 21 -0.28 19.79 8.82
N VAL A 22 -1.50 19.29 8.98
CA VAL A 22 -2.73 20.04 8.74
C VAL A 22 -3.48 20.17 10.06
N ARG A 23 -3.63 21.42 10.55
CA ARG A 23 -4.32 21.71 11.83
C ARG A 23 -3.78 20.90 13.03
N GLY A 24 -2.46 20.68 13.08
CA GLY A 24 -1.82 19.91 14.15
C GLY A 24 -1.87 18.39 13.97
N VAL A 25 -2.45 17.88 12.87
CA VAL A 25 -2.49 16.45 12.55
C VAL A 25 -1.45 16.16 11.48
N GLU A 26 -0.53 15.24 11.75
CA GLU A 26 0.40 14.72 10.74
C GLU A 26 -0.36 13.84 9.75
N MET A 27 -0.12 14.08 8.46
CA MET A 27 -0.75 13.37 7.34
C MET A 27 0.33 12.64 6.53
N PRO A 28 0.03 11.44 6.02
CA PRO A 28 0.95 10.70 5.17
C PRO A 28 1.04 11.39 3.80
N VAL A 29 2.26 11.60 3.31
CA VAL A 29 2.50 12.17 1.97
C VAL A 29 2.42 11.10 0.89
N VAL A 30 2.82 9.86 1.22
CA VAL A 30 2.76 8.71 0.33
C VAL A 30 1.69 7.75 0.82
N LEU A 31 0.83 7.32 -0.10
CA LEU A 31 -0.26 6.37 0.16
C LEU A 31 -0.04 5.09 -0.63
N LEU A 32 -0.34 3.95 -0.01
CA LEU A 32 -0.51 2.69 -0.71
C LEU A 32 -1.81 2.73 -1.53
N GLY A 33 -1.68 2.71 -2.85
CA GLY A 33 -2.83 2.60 -3.77
C GLY A 33 -3.35 1.16 -3.83
N THR A 34 -4.68 0.99 -3.88
CA THR A 34 -5.32 -0.33 -3.73
C THR A 34 -6.05 -0.83 -4.99
N SER A 35 -6.03 -0.07 -6.09
CA SER A 35 -6.66 -0.51 -7.36
C SER A 35 -6.14 -1.86 -7.89
N PRO A 36 -4.84 -2.21 -7.76
CA PRO A 36 -4.39 -3.56 -8.13
C PRO A 36 -5.10 -4.65 -7.33
N PHE A 37 -5.42 -4.42 -6.06
CA PHE A 37 -6.00 -5.44 -5.17
C PHE A 37 -7.39 -5.89 -5.60
N ILE A 38 -8.11 -5.07 -6.35
CA ILE A 38 -9.42 -5.40 -6.93
C ILE A 38 -9.34 -5.79 -8.41
N GLY A 39 -8.14 -5.89 -8.98
CA GLY A 39 -7.96 -6.13 -10.42
C GLY A 39 -8.63 -5.04 -11.27
N ALA A 40 -8.46 -3.77 -10.92
CA ALA A 40 -9.12 -2.68 -11.64
C ALA A 40 -8.76 -2.65 -13.14
N GLY A 41 -9.76 -2.50 -14.01
CA GLY A 41 -9.62 -2.64 -15.46
C GLY A 41 -8.62 -1.70 -16.15
N GLN A 42 -8.21 -0.60 -15.49
CA GLN A 42 -7.18 0.32 -15.99
C GLN A 42 -5.81 -0.34 -16.25
N PHE A 43 -5.58 -1.54 -15.72
CA PHE A 43 -4.33 -2.30 -15.92
C PHE A 43 -4.36 -3.24 -17.14
N GLY A 44 -5.45 -3.26 -17.92
CA GLY A 44 -5.59 -4.15 -19.09
C GLY A 44 -5.51 -5.62 -18.70
N ASP A 45 -4.78 -6.45 -19.45
CA ASP A 45 -4.65 -7.89 -19.18
C ASP A 45 -4.05 -8.22 -17.80
N ARG A 46 -3.26 -7.30 -17.23
CA ARG A 46 -2.71 -7.45 -15.87
C ARG A 46 -3.78 -7.41 -14.78
N SER A 47 -4.94 -6.81 -15.07
CA SER A 47 -6.07 -6.76 -14.14
C SER A 47 -6.47 -8.16 -13.67
N PHE A 48 -6.49 -9.13 -14.60
CA PHE A 48 -6.80 -10.52 -14.27
C PHE A 48 -5.73 -11.16 -13.38
N GLN A 49 -4.45 -10.90 -13.67
CA GLN A 49 -3.34 -11.40 -12.84
C GLN A 49 -3.40 -10.82 -11.42
N TYR A 50 -3.67 -9.52 -11.29
CA TYR A 50 -3.83 -8.89 -9.98
C TYR A 50 -5.06 -9.39 -9.24
N TYR A 51 -6.18 -9.59 -9.92
CA TYR A 51 -7.39 -10.16 -9.32
C TYR A 51 -7.09 -11.54 -8.70
N ARG A 52 -6.47 -12.44 -9.48
CA ARG A 52 -6.11 -13.78 -8.99
C ARG A 52 -5.06 -13.76 -7.87
N HIS A 53 -4.13 -12.82 -7.93
CA HIS A 53 -3.05 -12.75 -6.94
C HIS A 53 -3.49 -12.08 -5.64
N PHE A 54 -4.36 -11.06 -5.69
CA PHE A 54 -4.75 -10.27 -4.52
C PHE A 54 -6.19 -10.51 -4.10
N TYR A 55 -7.16 -10.33 -5.00
CA TYR A 55 -8.58 -10.42 -4.65
C TYR A 55 -8.98 -11.84 -4.22
N GLU A 56 -8.52 -12.85 -4.96
CA GLU A 56 -8.75 -14.27 -4.63
C GLU A 56 -7.86 -14.78 -3.48
N ASN A 57 -6.82 -14.02 -3.10
CA ASN A 57 -5.90 -14.39 -2.02
C ASN A 57 -5.55 -13.18 -1.13
N PRO A 58 -6.46 -12.80 -0.21
CA PRO A 58 -6.33 -11.57 0.59
C PRO A 58 -5.12 -11.53 1.53
N ALA A 59 -4.51 -12.68 1.85
CA ALA A 59 -3.27 -12.73 2.62
C ALA A 59 -2.14 -11.94 1.92
N ASN A 60 -2.10 -11.96 0.58
CA ASN A 60 -1.12 -11.18 -0.19
C ASN A 60 -1.36 -9.67 -0.07
N ILE A 61 -2.61 -9.24 0.12
CA ILE A 61 -2.95 -7.84 0.40
C ILE A 61 -2.43 -7.45 1.79
N ARG A 62 -2.74 -8.26 2.81
CA ARG A 62 -2.28 -8.05 4.19
C ARG A 62 -0.76 -7.92 4.24
N ASP A 63 -0.03 -8.88 3.66
CA ASP A 63 1.43 -8.90 3.69
C ASP A 63 2.03 -7.67 3.00
N LEU A 64 1.42 -7.20 1.91
CA LEU A 64 1.89 -6.00 1.23
C LEU A 64 1.56 -4.72 2.01
N ILE A 65 0.44 -4.66 2.74
CA ILE A 65 0.11 -3.55 3.65
C ILE A 65 1.16 -3.48 4.76
N VAL A 66 1.44 -4.59 5.44
CA VAL A 66 2.45 -4.68 6.51
C VAL A 66 3.82 -4.26 5.98
N TYR A 67 4.23 -4.83 4.85
CA TYR A 67 5.50 -4.47 4.22
C TYR A 67 5.60 -2.98 3.87
N SER A 68 4.51 -2.38 3.37
CA SER A 68 4.47 -0.95 3.04
C SER A 68 4.61 -0.08 4.29
N ALA A 69 3.96 -0.46 5.39
CA ALA A 69 4.10 0.21 6.68
C ALA A 69 5.53 0.09 7.24
N GLU A 70 6.15 -1.07 7.14
CA GLU A 70 7.57 -1.29 7.51
C GLU A 70 8.55 -0.47 6.66
N LEU A 71 8.18 -0.10 5.43
CA LEU A 71 8.94 0.83 4.61
C LEU A 71 8.69 2.30 4.97
N GLY A 72 7.75 2.62 5.85
CA GLY A 72 7.38 3.99 6.22
C GLY A 72 6.18 4.56 5.43
N VAL A 73 5.50 3.76 4.63
CA VAL A 73 4.22 4.13 3.99
C VAL A 73 3.07 3.74 4.92
N TRP A 74 2.68 4.67 5.80
CA TRP A 74 1.66 4.43 6.83
C TRP A 74 0.26 4.92 6.43
N GLY A 75 0.09 5.49 5.23
CA GLY A 75 -1.21 5.84 4.65
C GLY A 75 -1.65 4.86 3.57
N ILE A 76 -2.95 4.61 3.46
CA ILE A 76 -3.56 3.72 2.47
C ILE A 76 -4.79 4.38 1.85
N GLN A 77 -4.95 4.25 0.52
CA GLN A 77 -6.19 4.62 -0.16
C GLN A 77 -7.13 3.42 -0.16
N LEU A 78 -7.83 3.18 0.94
CA LEU A 78 -8.66 1.98 1.11
C LEU A 78 -9.96 2.05 0.29
N LEU A 79 -10.18 1.10 -0.62
CA LEU A 79 -11.45 0.89 -1.30
C LEU A 79 -12.34 -0.04 -0.46
N SER A 80 -13.67 0.15 -0.53
CA SER A 80 -14.64 -0.61 0.26
C SER A 80 -14.94 -2.03 -0.27
N ALA A 81 -13.97 -2.69 -0.90
CA ALA A 81 -14.12 -4.06 -1.35
C ALA A 81 -13.88 -5.01 -0.17
N GLU A 82 -14.80 -5.95 0.06
CA GLU A 82 -14.80 -6.81 1.25
C GLU A 82 -13.46 -7.53 1.50
N PRO A 83 -12.84 -8.23 0.52
CA PRO A 83 -11.56 -8.91 0.76
C PRO A 83 -10.42 -7.96 1.13
N LEU A 84 -10.46 -6.73 0.62
CA LEU A 84 -9.47 -5.69 0.92
C LEU A 84 -9.68 -5.10 2.33
N VAL A 85 -10.94 -4.87 2.74
CA VAL A 85 -11.26 -4.35 4.07
C VAL A 85 -10.87 -5.36 5.14
N GLU A 86 -11.16 -6.64 4.94
CA GLU A 86 -10.77 -7.70 5.87
C GLU A 86 -9.24 -7.85 5.95
N ALA A 87 -8.54 -7.86 4.81
CA ALA A 87 -7.07 -7.87 4.82
C ALA A 87 -6.46 -6.64 5.50
N PHE A 88 -7.08 -5.47 5.39
CA PHE A 88 -6.67 -4.27 6.11
C PHE A 88 -6.88 -4.41 7.63
N ARG A 89 -8.04 -4.91 8.07
CA ARG A 89 -8.32 -5.19 9.49
C ARG A 89 -7.27 -6.13 10.08
N GLU A 90 -7.03 -7.26 9.42
CA GLU A 90 -5.98 -8.21 9.82
C GLU A 90 -4.59 -7.57 9.90
N ALA A 91 -4.28 -6.62 9.01
CA ALA A 91 -2.98 -5.95 9.01
C ALA A 91 -2.81 -4.92 10.13
N VAL A 92 -3.90 -4.36 10.67
CA VAL A 92 -3.86 -3.36 11.75
C VAL A 92 -4.17 -3.93 13.13
N ASP A 93 -4.83 -5.09 13.21
CA ASP A 93 -5.17 -5.79 14.45
C ASP A 93 -3.99 -6.63 15.02
N VAL A 94 -2.74 -6.30 14.66
CA VAL A 94 -1.49 -6.93 15.13
C VAL A 94 -1.11 -6.46 16.53
#